data_AF-A0A7K0ZCR3-F1
#
_entry.id   AF-A0A7K0ZCR3-F1
#
_cell.length_a   1.000
_cell.length_b   1.000
_cell.length_c   1.000
_cell.angle_alpha   90.00
_cell.angle_beta   90.00
_cell.angle_gamma   90.00
#
_symmetry.space_group_name_H-M   'P 1'
#
loop_
_entity.id
_entity.type
_entity.pdbx_description
1 polymer ?
#
loop_
_entity_poly.entity_id
_entity_poly.type
_entity_poly.pdbx_seq_one_letter_code
_entity_poly.pdbx_strand_id
1 'polypeptide(L)'
;MSDEHIQEFLHEHEKQHHHGRAQSAPIDKARSTRIIAWTAVILVISFLAMAWVSNTNRDSLPKGLMVFALGVAIVPFIASPIEWLVHRFIYHQPVIRTLSRIYSVHTAHHYAYFPPWRYITGGSARRLSLSSDLGSNAEDPIANAIIRVLHFGWYMTFGVVFIWIPAWFITHDGVFLSGIVVSSIVVSNLFIVVHDTIHRPGSHRIVEAQPWFNFLDQHHYIHHVALGSNLNFLLPIADVLFGTLQLRLTDEEL
;
A
#
# COMPACT_ATOMS: atom_id res chain seq x y z
N MET A 1 2.25 27.50 -2.60
CA MET A 1 3.11 27.15 -3.75
C MET A 1 2.20 27.00 -4.94
N SER A 2 2.48 27.72 -6.03
CA SER A 2 1.82 27.51 -7.32
C SER A 2 2.26 26.17 -7.92
N ASP A 3 1.47 25.60 -8.83
CA ASP A 3 1.85 24.39 -9.56
C ASP A 3 3.16 24.56 -10.33
N GLU A 4 3.48 25.79 -10.79
CA GLU A 4 4.79 26.14 -11.35
C GLU A 4 5.94 25.89 -10.38
N HIS A 5 5.78 26.22 -9.09
CA HIS A 5 6.81 25.99 -8.08
C HIS A 5 7.03 24.50 -7.79
N ILE A 6 6.00 23.67 -7.99
CA ILE A 6 6.10 22.21 -7.83
C ILE A 6 6.70 21.58 -9.06
N GLN A 7 6.34 22.02 -10.28
CA GLN A 7 6.99 21.58 -11.50
C GLN A 7 8.46 22.03 -11.53
N GLU A 8 8.75 23.25 -11.11
CA GLU A 8 10.11 23.76 -10.95
C GLU A 8 10.84 22.96 -9.87
N PHE A 9 10.22 22.67 -8.71
CA PHE A 9 10.83 21.79 -7.71
C PHE A 9 11.05 20.36 -8.22
N LEU A 10 10.12 19.76 -8.98
CA LEU A 10 10.24 18.41 -9.52
C LEU A 10 11.27 18.35 -10.65
N HIS A 11 11.34 19.39 -11.49
CA HIS A 11 12.33 19.55 -12.56
C HIS A 11 13.72 19.90 -12.01
N GLU A 12 13.79 20.74 -10.98
CA GLU A 12 14.98 21.00 -10.18
C GLU A 12 15.41 19.74 -9.46
N HIS A 13 14.49 18.97 -8.86
CA HIS A 13 14.78 17.69 -8.23
C HIS A 13 15.29 16.68 -9.27
N GLU A 14 14.64 16.55 -10.42
CA GLU A 14 15.07 15.73 -11.57
C GLU A 14 16.46 16.15 -12.10
N LYS A 15 16.77 17.46 -12.14
CA LYS A 15 18.10 18.01 -12.45
C LYS A 15 19.12 17.81 -11.31
N GLN A 16 18.70 17.89 -10.06
CA GLN A 16 19.53 17.75 -8.86
C GLN A 16 19.93 16.29 -8.62
N HIS A 17 19.16 15.32 -9.16
CA HIS A 17 19.57 13.92 -9.25
C HIS A 17 20.74 13.66 -10.23
N HIS A 18 21.18 14.68 -10.99
CA HIS A 18 22.44 14.65 -11.73
C HIS A 18 23.61 15.36 -11.01
N HIS A 19 23.38 16.35 -10.12
CA HIS A 19 24.46 17.22 -9.58
C HIS A 19 24.36 17.67 -8.10
N GLY A 20 23.78 16.88 -7.20
CA GLY A 20 24.20 16.86 -5.78
C GLY A 20 23.29 17.50 -4.72
N ARG A 21 22.69 16.62 -3.91
CA ARG A 21 21.88 16.74 -2.65
C ARG A 21 20.44 17.27 -2.81
N ALA A 22 19.39 16.65 -2.25
CA ALA A 22 19.28 15.49 -1.37
C ALA A 22 19.03 14.19 -2.15
N GLN A 23 19.86 13.17 -1.91
CA GLN A 23 19.52 11.82 -2.34
C GLN A 23 18.39 11.33 -1.45
N SER A 24 17.37 10.68 -2.03
CA SER A 24 16.57 9.74 -1.25
C SER A 24 17.56 8.83 -0.51
N ALA A 25 17.33 8.58 0.78
CA ALA A 25 18.18 7.63 1.51
C ALA A 25 18.31 6.38 0.63
N PRO A 26 19.54 5.94 0.29
CA PRO A 26 19.72 4.82 -0.62
C PRO A 26 18.90 3.67 -0.06
N ILE A 27 17.95 3.18 -0.86
CA ILE A 27 17.09 2.10 -0.43
C ILE A 27 17.99 0.89 -0.20
N ASP A 28 18.17 0.53 1.07
CA ASP A 28 19.03 -0.57 1.46
C ASP A 28 18.71 -1.81 0.64
N LYS A 29 19.76 -2.52 0.23
CA LYS A 29 19.59 -3.76 -0.53
C LYS A 29 18.81 -4.76 0.34
N ALA A 30 17.58 -5.02 -0.05
CA ALA A 30 16.78 -6.01 0.63
C ALA A 30 17.43 -7.38 0.47
N ARG A 31 17.43 -8.17 1.54
CA ARG A 31 18.06 -9.49 1.57
C ARG A 31 17.23 -10.47 0.73
N SER A 32 17.61 -10.65 -0.54
CA SER A 32 16.86 -11.47 -1.50
C SER A 32 16.58 -12.89 -0.99
N THR A 33 17.52 -13.50 -0.26
CA THR A 33 17.33 -14.82 0.37
C THR A 33 16.16 -14.84 1.36
N ARG A 34 16.04 -13.80 2.19
CA ARG A 34 14.94 -13.64 3.15
C ARG A 34 13.60 -13.43 2.44
N ILE A 35 13.57 -12.60 1.41
CA ILE A 35 12.37 -12.35 0.59
C ILE A 35 11.90 -13.66 -0.05
N ILE A 36 12.78 -14.37 -0.75
CA ILE A 36 12.45 -15.62 -1.45
C ILE A 36 11.95 -16.67 -0.46
N ALA A 37 12.67 -16.88 0.65
CA ALA A 37 12.30 -17.86 1.66
C ALA A 37 10.90 -17.58 2.24
N TRP A 38 10.63 -16.36 2.68
CA TRP A 38 9.33 -16.03 3.27
C TRP A 38 8.20 -15.98 2.24
N THR A 39 8.48 -15.57 1.00
CA THR A 39 7.50 -15.67 -0.08
C THR A 39 7.10 -17.13 -0.31
N ALA A 40 8.08 -18.05 -0.35
CA ALA A 40 7.79 -19.48 -0.48
C ALA A 40 6.94 -20.00 0.68
N VAL A 41 7.26 -19.61 1.93
CA VAL A 41 6.48 -19.99 3.11
C VAL A 41 5.03 -19.49 3.01
N ILE A 42 4.83 -18.23 2.62
CA ILE A 42 3.49 -17.64 2.44
C ILE A 42 2.69 -18.41 1.39
N LEU A 43 3.31 -18.73 0.24
CA LEU A 43 2.67 -19.49 -0.83
C LEU A 43 2.28 -20.90 -0.37
N VAL A 44 3.16 -21.58 0.37
CA VAL A 44 2.89 -22.92 0.93
C VAL A 44 1.73 -22.86 1.93
N ILE A 45 1.74 -21.94 2.88
CA ILE A 45 0.66 -21.78 3.86
C ILE A 45 -0.66 -21.48 3.15
N SER A 46 -0.63 -20.59 2.16
CA SER A 46 -1.82 -20.22 1.39
C SER A 46 -2.37 -21.40 0.59
N PHE A 47 -1.50 -22.17 -0.05
CA PHE A 47 -1.87 -23.38 -0.76
C PHE A 47 -2.47 -24.43 0.17
N LEU A 48 -1.86 -24.68 1.33
CA LEU A 48 -2.39 -25.63 2.31
C LEU A 48 -3.76 -25.21 2.85
N ALA A 49 -3.96 -23.91 3.12
CA ALA A 49 -5.25 -23.37 3.53
C ALA A 49 -6.31 -23.59 2.43
N MET A 50 -5.98 -23.29 1.17
CA MET A 50 -6.89 -23.51 0.04
C MET A 50 -7.18 -24.99 -0.19
N ALA A 51 -6.18 -25.87 -0.11
CA ALA A 51 -6.36 -27.31 -0.23
C ALA A 51 -7.25 -27.86 0.89
N TRP A 52 -7.10 -27.35 2.11
CA TRP A 52 -8.00 -27.69 3.22
C TRP A 52 -9.44 -27.24 2.94
N VAL A 53 -9.65 -26.03 2.41
CA VAL A 53 -10.97 -25.56 1.98
C VAL A 53 -11.57 -26.49 0.92
N SER A 54 -10.81 -26.87 -0.12
CA SER A 54 -11.28 -27.77 -1.19
C SER A 54 -11.72 -29.15 -0.69
N ASN A 55 -11.19 -29.61 0.44
CA ASN A 55 -11.51 -30.91 1.04
C ASN A 55 -12.51 -30.82 2.20
N THR A 56 -12.94 -29.62 2.58
CA THR A 56 -13.84 -29.43 3.72
C THR A 56 -15.29 -29.65 3.30
N ASN A 57 -15.93 -30.66 3.90
CA ASN A 57 -17.38 -30.82 3.75
C ASN A 57 -18.13 -29.72 4.54
N ARG A 58 -19.06 -29.03 3.87
CA ARG A 58 -19.86 -27.92 4.41
C ARG A 58 -21.22 -28.39 4.92
N ASP A 59 -21.21 -29.44 5.73
CA ASP A 59 -22.41 -30.05 6.32
C ASP A 59 -23.06 -29.21 7.45
N SER A 60 -22.42 -28.11 7.86
CA SER A 60 -22.81 -27.34 9.03
C SER A 60 -22.44 -25.87 8.90
N LEU A 61 -23.26 -25.01 9.50
CA LEU A 61 -23.05 -23.55 9.52
C LEU A 61 -21.68 -23.14 10.09
N PRO A 62 -21.18 -23.73 11.21
CA PRO A 62 -19.86 -23.36 11.74
C PRO A 62 -18.71 -23.61 10.75
N LYS A 63 -18.75 -24.71 9.99
CA LYS A 63 -17.75 -24.98 8.96
C LYS A 63 -17.83 -23.97 7.82
N GLY A 64 -19.04 -23.57 7.41
CA GLY A 64 -19.25 -22.51 6.43
C GLY A 64 -18.66 -21.16 6.90
N LEU A 65 -18.90 -20.78 8.15
CA LEU A 65 -18.35 -19.55 8.74
C LEU A 65 -16.82 -19.60 8.84
N MET A 66 -16.23 -20.76 9.16
CA MET A 66 -14.79 -20.94 9.19
C MET A 66 -14.15 -20.81 7.79
N VAL A 67 -14.77 -21.39 6.76
CA VAL A 67 -14.33 -21.21 5.36
C VAL A 67 -14.40 -19.75 4.95
N PHE A 68 -15.49 -19.05 5.28
CA PHE A 68 -15.61 -17.62 5.03
C PHE A 68 -14.51 -16.82 5.76
N ALA A 69 -14.27 -17.10 7.05
CA ALA A 69 -13.27 -16.43 7.86
C ALA A 69 -11.84 -16.67 7.33
N LEU A 70 -11.54 -17.86 6.81
CA LEU A 70 -10.28 -18.12 6.12
C LEU A 70 -10.16 -17.31 4.83
N GLY A 71 -11.25 -17.16 4.08
CA GLY A 71 -11.30 -16.27 2.91
C GLY A 71 -11.04 -14.81 3.28
N VAL A 72 -11.50 -14.37 4.45
CA VAL A 72 -11.16 -13.04 4.97
C VAL A 72 -9.69 -12.95 5.36
N ALA A 73 -9.18 -13.92 6.11
CA ALA A 73 -7.81 -13.89 6.64
C ALA A 73 -6.72 -14.05 5.56
N ILE A 74 -6.99 -14.76 4.46
CA ILE A 74 -6.00 -14.99 3.41
C ILE A 74 -5.63 -13.72 2.65
N VAL A 75 -6.57 -12.77 2.53
CA VAL A 75 -6.36 -11.52 1.78
C VAL A 75 -5.21 -10.69 2.35
N PRO A 76 -5.22 -10.25 3.62
CA PRO A 76 -4.09 -9.47 4.16
C PRO A 76 -2.77 -10.25 4.12
N PHE A 77 -2.82 -11.59 4.26
CA PHE A 77 -1.63 -12.44 4.23
C PHE A 77 -0.96 -12.48 2.85
N ILE A 78 -1.74 -12.55 1.76
CA ILE A 78 -1.21 -12.52 0.38
C ILE A 78 -1.00 -11.08 -0.11
N ALA A 79 -1.89 -10.16 0.24
CA ALA A 79 -1.80 -8.77 -0.19
C ALA A 79 -0.56 -8.06 0.37
N SER A 80 -0.14 -8.38 1.59
CA SER A 80 1.03 -7.75 2.21
C SER A 80 2.34 -7.92 1.41
N PRO A 81 2.79 -9.12 0.99
CA PRO A 81 3.99 -9.23 0.15
C PRO A 81 3.81 -8.60 -1.24
N ILE A 82 2.60 -8.63 -1.82
CA ILE A 82 2.32 -7.96 -3.10
C ILE A 82 2.46 -6.45 -2.96
N GLU A 83 1.85 -5.87 -1.94
CA GLU A 83 1.94 -4.46 -1.63
C GLU A 83 3.39 -4.05 -1.43
N TRP A 84 4.15 -4.81 -0.63
CA TRP A 84 5.57 -4.55 -0.40
C TRP A 84 6.36 -4.52 -1.72
N LEU A 85 6.11 -5.48 -2.62
CA LEU A 85 6.77 -5.55 -3.92
C LEU A 85 6.41 -4.36 -4.81
N VAL A 86 5.13 -3.98 -4.85
CA VAL A 86 4.65 -2.82 -5.62
C VAL A 86 5.25 -1.53 -5.05
N HIS A 87 5.18 -1.34 -3.73
CA HIS A 87 5.69 -0.15 -3.07
C HIS A 87 7.20 -0.01 -3.27
N ARG A 88 7.95 -1.12 -3.21
CA ARG A 88 9.39 -1.08 -3.45
C ARG A 88 9.76 -0.89 -4.92
N PHE A 89 9.24 -1.73 -5.81
CA PHE A 89 9.72 -1.90 -7.19
C PHE A 89 8.89 -1.19 -8.25
N ILE A 90 7.83 -0.50 -7.85
CA ILE A 90 7.03 0.35 -8.74
C ILE A 90 6.99 1.77 -8.18
N TYR A 91 6.77 1.94 -6.88
CA TYR A 91 6.56 3.28 -6.31
C TYR A 91 7.88 3.97 -5.94
N HIS A 92 8.86 3.22 -5.41
CA HIS A 92 10.17 3.78 -4.98
C HIS A 92 11.34 3.42 -5.88
N GLN A 93 11.19 2.42 -6.74
CA GLN A 93 12.18 2.06 -7.75
C GLN A 93 11.44 1.84 -9.07
N PRO A 94 11.75 2.55 -10.16
CA PRO A 94 11.01 2.41 -11.42
C PRO A 94 11.50 1.19 -12.23
N VAL A 95 11.49 -0.01 -11.64
CA VAL A 95 11.98 -1.24 -12.28
C VAL A 95 11.14 -1.59 -13.52
N ILE A 96 9.84 -1.32 -13.47
CA ILE A 96 8.92 -1.52 -14.60
C ILE A 96 8.69 -0.19 -15.31
N ARG A 97 9.38 0.01 -16.45
CA ARG A 97 9.38 1.28 -17.19
C ARG A 97 7.98 1.79 -17.59
N THR A 98 7.07 0.89 -17.96
CA THR A 98 5.68 1.25 -18.34
C THR A 98 4.87 1.82 -17.17
N LEU A 99 5.31 1.61 -15.93
CA LEU A 99 4.69 2.11 -14.71
C LEU A 99 5.46 3.30 -14.09
N SER A 100 6.44 3.86 -14.80
CA SER A 100 7.25 5.00 -14.33
C SER A 100 6.43 6.22 -13.90
N ARG A 101 5.25 6.44 -14.48
CA ARG A 101 4.37 7.53 -14.04
C ARG A 101 3.87 7.35 -12.60
N ILE A 102 3.67 6.12 -12.16
CA ILE A 102 3.29 5.81 -10.77
C ILE A 102 4.45 6.18 -9.84
N TYR A 103 5.69 5.80 -10.21
CA TYR A 103 6.89 6.21 -9.49
C TYR A 103 6.99 7.74 -9.37
N SER A 104 6.78 8.49 -10.46
CA SER A 104 6.86 9.96 -10.43
C SER A 104 5.81 10.58 -9.52
N VAL A 105 4.57 10.10 -9.57
CA VAL A 105 3.48 10.60 -8.71
C VAL A 105 3.73 10.24 -7.24
N HIS A 106 4.21 9.04 -6.96
CA HIS A 106 4.55 8.63 -5.59
C HIS A 106 5.77 9.38 -5.04
N THR A 107 6.77 9.68 -5.88
CA THR A 107 7.89 10.53 -5.53
C THR A 107 7.41 11.95 -5.18
N ALA A 108 6.53 12.53 -6.01
CA ALA A 108 5.94 13.84 -5.71
C ALA A 108 5.14 13.82 -4.40
N HIS A 109 4.44 12.71 -4.10
CA HIS A 109 3.77 12.52 -2.81
C HIS A 109 4.74 12.68 -1.63
N HIS A 110 5.90 12.03 -1.68
CA HIS A 110 6.90 12.08 -0.61
C HIS A 110 7.69 13.40 -0.54
N TYR A 111 7.98 14.06 -1.66
CA TYR A 111 8.92 15.19 -1.65
C TYR A 111 8.26 16.55 -1.86
N ALA A 112 7.17 16.62 -2.63
CA ALA A 112 6.51 17.87 -2.96
C ALA A 112 5.28 18.14 -2.08
N TYR A 113 4.46 17.11 -1.82
CA TYR A 113 3.19 17.27 -1.12
C TYR A 113 3.28 16.97 0.37
N PHE A 114 3.95 15.89 0.76
CA PHE A 114 4.08 15.44 2.14
C PHE A 114 5.53 15.12 2.54
N PRO A 115 6.49 16.04 2.33
CA PRO A 115 7.84 15.84 2.84
C PRO A 115 7.85 15.69 4.37
N PRO A 116 8.88 15.07 4.99
CA PRO A 116 8.91 14.85 6.43
C PRO A 116 8.63 16.09 7.29
N TRP A 117 9.12 17.27 6.89
CA TRP A 117 8.86 18.55 7.59
C TRP A 117 7.44 19.11 7.41
N ARG A 118 6.66 18.51 6.51
CA ARG A 118 5.26 18.84 6.21
C ARG A 118 4.45 17.55 5.97
N TYR A 119 4.72 16.53 6.77
CA TYR A 119 4.15 15.20 6.63
C TYR A 119 2.61 15.21 6.75
N ILE A 120 2.11 16.14 7.56
CA ILE A 120 0.68 16.38 7.79
C ILE A 120 0.29 17.75 7.21
N THR A 121 -0.89 17.80 6.61
CA THR A 121 -1.53 19.05 6.17
C THR A 121 -3.00 19.11 6.61
N GLY A 122 -3.55 20.31 6.79
CA GLY A 122 -4.98 20.48 7.10
C GLY A 122 -5.86 20.53 5.84
N GLY A 123 -7.16 20.26 6.02
CA GLY A 123 -8.18 20.43 4.97
C GLY A 123 -8.69 19.11 4.38
N SER A 124 -9.49 19.21 3.31
CA SER A 124 -10.08 18.04 2.65
C SER A 124 -9.03 17.21 1.90
N ALA A 125 -9.29 15.90 1.75
CA ALA A 125 -8.47 15.01 0.95
C ALA A 125 -8.31 15.51 -0.49
N ARG A 126 -7.08 15.78 -0.92
CA ARG A 126 -6.68 16.12 -2.29
C ARG A 126 -5.81 15.01 -2.87
N ARG A 127 -6.27 14.38 -3.96
CA ARG A 127 -5.59 13.22 -4.54
C ARG A 127 -4.81 13.63 -5.78
N LEU A 128 -3.64 13.03 -5.95
CA LEU A 128 -2.78 13.22 -7.12
C LEU A 128 -3.32 12.39 -8.27
N SER A 129 -3.44 12.99 -9.45
CA SER A 129 -3.89 12.28 -10.63
C SER A 129 -2.71 11.66 -11.39
N LEU A 130 -2.91 10.45 -11.89
CA LEU A 130 -2.02 9.83 -12.88
C LEU A 130 -2.22 10.42 -14.28
N SER A 131 -3.20 11.29 -14.53
CA SER A 131 -3.48 11.84 -15.87
C SER A 131 -3.11 13.30 -16.04
N SER A 132 -3.02 14.09 -14.96
CA SER A 132 -2.64 15.50 -15.01
C SER A 132 -1.13 15.70 -15.11
N ASP A 133 -0.72 16.92 -15.49
CA ASP A 133 0.68 17.35 -15.39
C ASP A 133 1.19 17.12 -13.96
N LEU A 134 2.40 16.55 -13.88
CA LEU A 134 3.00 15.87 -12.74
C LEU A 134 2.53 16.42 -11.38
N GLY A 135 1.53 15.76 -10.79
CA GLY A 135 1.17 15.98 -9.39
C GLY A 135 0.08 17.02 -9.11
N SER A 136 -0.56 17.66 -10.08
CA SER A 136 -1.63 18.61 -9.72
C SER A 136 -2.71 17.93 -8.86
N ASN A 137 -3.02 18.56 -7.73
CA ASN A 137 -4.03 18.06 -6.80
C ASN A 137 -5.42 18.25 -7.41
N ALA A 138 -6.27 17.23 -7.35
CA ALA A 138 -7.68 17.42 -7.65
C ALA A 138 -8.34 18.24 -6.54
N GLU A 139 -8.46 19.55 -6.76
CA GLU A 139 -9.22 20.48 -5.91
C GLU A 139 -10.74 20.31 -6.09
N ASP A 140 -11.16 19.92 -7.29
CA ASP A 140 -12.56 19.63 -7.60
C ASP A 140 -13.03 18.34 -6.90
N PRO A 141 -14.13 18.38 -6.12
CA PRO A 141 -14.64 17.22 -5.38
C PRO A 141 -15.00 16.02 -6.28
N ILE A 142 -15.48 16.25 -7.50
CA ILE A 142 -15.88 15.18 -8.43
C ILE A 142 -14.63 14.48 -8.96
N ALA A 143 -13.65 15.24 -9.46
CA ALA A 143 -12.36 14.70 -9.88
C ALA A 143 -11.69 13.91 -8.76
N ASN A 144 -11.74 14.42 -7.53
CA ASN A 144 -11.20 13.75 -6.36
C ASN A 144 -11.90 12.42 -6.04
N ALA A 145 -13.24 12.39 -6.14
CA ALA A 145 -14.02 11.17 -5.99
C ALA A 145 -13.75 10.15 -7.11
N ILE A 146 -13.57 10.61 -8.36
CA ILE A 146 -13.19 9.75 -9.48
C ILE A 146 -11.81 9.13 -9.23
N ILE A 147 -10.81 9.92 -8.85
CA ILE A 147 -9.47 9.40 -8.52
C ILE A 147 -9.55 8.38 -7.39
N ARG A 148 -10.37 8.62 -6.37
CA ARG A 148 -10.61 7.66 -5.29
C ARG A 148 -11.14 6.32 -5.81
N VAL A 149 -12.15 6.36 -6.69
CA VAL A 149 -12.75 5.16 -7.29
C VAL A 149 -11.74 4.44 -8.18
N LEU A 150 -10.93 5.16 -8.95
CA LEU A 150 -9.87 4.58 -9.77
C LEU A 150 -8.78 3.93 -8.91
N HIS A 151 -8.36 4.58 -7.83
CA HIS A 151 -7.38 4.02 -6.89
C HIS A 151 -7.94 2.75 -6.22
N PHE A 152 -9.21 2.77 -5.82
CA PHE A 152 -9.89 1.57 -5.30
C PHE A 152 -9.94 0.47 -6.35
N GLY A 153 -10.36 0.78 -7.58
CA GLY A 153 -10.41 -0.16 -8.69
C GLY A 153 -9.05 -0.76 -9.04
N TRP A 154 -7.97 0.02 -8.91
CA TRP A 154 -6.60 -0.46 -9.06
C TRP A 154 -6.26 -1.54 -8.03
N TYR A 155 -6.52 -1.29 -6.73
CA TYR A 155 -6.32 -2.31 -5.70
C TYR A 155 -7.17 -3.56 -5.92
N MET A 156 -8.43 -3.38 -6.30
CA MET A 156 -9.32 -4.50 -6.63
C MET A 156 -8.81 -5.32 -7.83
N THR A 157 -8.21 -4.67 -8.83
CA THR A 157 -7.63 -5.36 -9.99
C THR A 157 -6.47 -6.28 -9.57
N PHE A 158 -5.59 -5.81 -8.68
CA PHE A 158 -4.56 -6.68 -8.09
C PHE A 158 -5.19 -7.84 -7.30
N GLY A 159 -6.21 -7.56 -6.48
CA GLY A 159 -6.94 -8.59 -5.76
C GLY A 159 -7.54 -9.65 -6.69
N VAL A 160 -8.17 -9.23 -7.79
CA VAL A 160 -8.76 -10.16 -8.78
C VAL A 160 -7.70 -11.05 -9.40
N VAL A 161 -6.62 -10.45 -9.92
CA VAL A 161 -5.58 -11.18 -10.67
C VAL A 161 -4.78 -12.12 -9.77
N PHE A 162 -4.35 -11.65 -8.61
CA PHE A 162 -3.40 -12.39 -7.78
C PHE A 162 -4.05 -13.21 -6.65
N ILE A 163 -5.31 -12.94 -6.30
CA ILE A 163 -6.00 -13.61 -5.18
C ILE A 163 -7.28 -14.29 -5.65
N TRP A 164 -8.21 -13.59 -6.28
CA TRP A 164 -9.56 -14.11 -6.53
C TRP A 164 -9.57 -15.22 -7.58
N ILE A 165 -8.93 -14.96 -8.72
CA ILE A 165 -8.83 -15.93 -9.82
C ILE A 165 -8.12 -17.22 -9.34
N PRO A 166 -6.91 -17.15 -8.76
CA PRO A 166 -6.25 -18.34 -8.21
C PRO A 166 -7.10 -19.08 -7.16
N ALA A 167 -7.70 -18.34 -6.22
CA ALA A 167 -8.55 -18.94 -5.19
C ALA A 167 -9.73 -19.71 -5.79
N TRP A 168 -10.43 -19.13 -6.77
CA TRP A 168 -11.55 -19.79 -7.43
C TRP A 168 -11.11 -21.05 -8.17
N PHE A 169 -10.02 -20.99 -8.94
CA PHE A 169 -9.52 -22.15 -9.69
C PHE A 169 -9.02 -23.30 -8.79
N ILE A 170 -8.52 -22.98 -7.59
CA ILE A 170 -8.03 -24.00 -6.65
C ILE A 170 -9.19 -24.59 -5.83
N THR A 171 -10.12 -23.77 -5.36
CA THR A 171 -11.13 -24.20 -4.38
C THR A 171 -12.51 -24.47 -4.97
N HIS A 172 -12.88 -23.79 -6.06
CA HIS A 172 -14.25 -23.75 -6.59
C HIS A 172 -15.32 -23.45 -5.52
N ASP A 173 -14.92 -22.72 -4.46
CA ASP A 173 -15.76 -22.49 -3.28
C ASP A 173 -16.25 -21.04 -3.22
N GLY A 174 -17.57 -20.86 -3.41
CA GLY A 174 -18.20 -19.53 -3.37
C GLY A 174 -18.24 -18.85 -1.99
N VAL A 175 -18.21 -19.61 -0.89
CA VAL A 175 -18.18 -19.06 0.48
C VAL A 175 -16.77 -18.58 0.84
N PHE A 176 -15.75 -19.32 0.41
CA PHE A 176 -14.37 -18.87 0.52
C PHE A 176 -14.13 -17.61 -0.31
N LEU A 177 -14.57 -17.63 -1.58
CA LEU A 177 -14.46 -16.49 -2.47
C LEU A 177 -15.22 -15.26 -1.93
N SER A 178 -16.40 -15.42 -1.34
CA SER A 178 -17.12 -14.28 -0.76
C SER A 178 -16.37 -13.65 0.41
N GLY A 179 -15.70 -14.45 1.25
CA GLY A 179 -14.78 -13.95 2.28
C GLY A 179 -13.63 -13.13 1.71
N ILE A 180 -13.02 -13.63 0.63
CA ILE A 180 -11.96 -12.92 -0.11
C ILE A 180 -12.48 -11.59 -0.67
N VAL A 181 -13.67 -11.58 -1.29
CA VAL A 181 -14.26 -10.37 -1.87
C VAL A 181 -14.53 -9.33 -0.78
N VAL A 182 -15.17 -9.73 0.32
CA VAL A 182 -15.46 -8.84 1.45
C VAL A 182 -14.18 -8.25 2.02
N SER A 183 -13.17 -9.08 2.30
CA SER A 183 -11.91 -8.57 2.84
C SER A 183 -11.16 -7.69 1.85
N SER A 184 -11.21 -7.99 0.55
CA SER A 184 -10.57 -7.17 -0.49
C SER A 184 -11.19 -5.77 -0.54
N ILE A 185 -12.53 -5.67 -0.44
CA ILE A 185 -13.25 -4.39 -0.39
C ILE A 185 -12.86 -3.61 0.86
N VAL A 186 -12.88 -4.26 2.03
CA VAL A 186 -12.56 -3.62 3.31
C VAL A 186 -11.11 -3.12 3.34
N VAL A 187 -10.15 -3.98 3.00
CA VAL A 187 -8.71 -3.66 2.99
C VAL A 187 -8.43 -2.54 1.97
N SER A 188 -8.93 -2.64 0.74
CA SER A 188 -8.70 -1.60 -0.28
C SER A 188 -9.30 -0.25 0.12
N ASN A 189 -10.48 -0.25 0.76
CA ASN A 189 -11.07 0.97 1.27
C ASN A 189 -10.27 1.56 2.44
N LEU A 190 -9.81 0.72 3.37
CA LEU A 190 -8.96 1.14 4.49
C LEU A 190 -7.63 1.73 4.00
N PHE A 191 -7.02 1.18 2.94
CA PHE A 191 -5.79 1.72 2.34
C PHE A 191 -5.94 3.20 2.01
N ILE A 192 -7.02 3.51 1.31
CA ILE A 192 -7.30 4.88 0.87
C ILE A 192 -7.64 5.76 2.07
N VAL A 193 -8.60 5.32 2.89
CA VAL A 193 -9.14 6.15 3.98
C VAL A 193 -8.07 6.42 5.03
N VAL A 194 -7.30 5.41 5.47
CA VAL A 194 -6.25 5.59 6.48
C VAL A 194 -5.14 6.49 5.93
N HIS A 195 -4.74 6.33 4.66
CA HIS A 195 -3.69 7.17 4.05
C HIS A 195 -4.10 8.64 3.94
N ASP A 196 -5.34 8.88 3.51
CA ASP A 196 -5.90 10.24 3.50
C ASP A 196 -5.96 10.84 4.91
N THR A 197 -6.35 10.03 5.90
CA THR A 197 -6.47 10.45 7.29
C THR A 197 -5.14 10.83 7.90
N ILE A 198 -4.11 10.03 7.67
CA ILE A 198 -2.73 10.28 8.14
C ILE A 198 -2.23 11.61 7.60
N HIS A 199 -2.30 11.81 6.28
CA HIS A 199 -1.79 13.03 5.67
C HIS A 199 -2.68 14.25 5.87
N ARG A 200 -3.96 14.03 6.19
CA ARG A 200 -4.98 15.07 6.43
C ARG A 200 -5.88 14.72 7.61
N PRO A 201 -5.40 14.98 8.84
CA PRO A 201 -6.17 14.79 10.05
C PRO A 201 -7.46 15.61 10.04
N GLY A 202 -8.48 15.07 10.70
CA GLY A 202 -9.85 15.55 10.71
C GLY A 202 -10.71 15.04 9.57
N SER A 203 -10.14 14.39 8.54
CA SER A 203 -10.90 13.91 7.38
C SER A 203 -11.79 12.70 7.71
N HIS A 204 -11.35 11.82 8.62
CA HIS A 204 -12.11 10.64 9.04
C HIS A 204 -11.95 10.38 10.55
N ARG A 205 -12.66 11.14 11.37
CA ARG A 205 -12.57 11.08 12.86
C ARG A 205 -12.75 9.68 13.47
N ILE A 206 -13.58 8.82 12.86
CA ILE A 206 -13.77 7.45 13.35
C ILE A 206 -12.48 6.64 13.21
N VAL A 207 -11.73 6.83 12.12
CA VAL A 207 -10.47 6.14 11.86
C VAL A 207 -9.38 6.64 12.81
N GLU A 208 -9.28 7.96 13.00
CA GLU A 208 -8.32 8.58 13.94
C GLU A 208 -8.55 8.13 15.39
N ALA A 209 -9.81 7.87 15.76
CA ALA A 209 -10.15 7.42 17.09
C ALA A 209 -9.77 5.95 17.37
N GLN A 210 -9.33 5.20 16.36
CA GLN A 210 -8.97 3.79 16.56
C GLN A 210 -7.60 3.66 17.24
N PRO A 211 -7.42 2.70 18.17
CA PRO A 211 -6.19 2.57 18.94
C PRO A 211 -4.97 2.20 18.09
N TRP A 212 -5.18 1.56 16.94
CA TRP A 212 -4.12 1.18 16.00
C TRP A 212 -3.69 2.33 15.08
N PHE A 213 -4.45 3.44 15.02
CA PHE A 213 -4.16 4.53 14.07
C PHE A 213 -2.80 5.16 14.33
N ASN A 214 -2.47 5.45 15.60
CA ASN A 214 -1.18 6.04 15.98
C ASN A 214 0.01 5.17 15.56
N PHE A 215 -0.14 3.84 15.58
CA PHE A 215 0.90 2.93 15.10
C PHE A 215 1.10 3.11 13.60
N LEU A 216 0.02 3.12 12.81
CA LEU A 216 0.11 3.29 11.36
C LEU A 216 0.62 4.68 10.96
N ASP A 217 0.23 5.72 11.68
CA ASP A 217 0.74 7.07 11.48
C ASP A 217 2.26 7.13 11.72
N GLN A 218 2.75 6.59 12.83
CA GLN A 218 4.19 6.54 13.09
C GLN A 218 4.93 5.64 12.08
N HIS A 219 4.35 4.48 11.75
CA HIS A 219 4.91 3.53 10.78
C HIS A 219 5.08 4.18 9.40
N HIS A 220 4.07 4.92 8.95
CA HIS A 220 4.09 5.65 7.68
C HIS A 220 4.98 6.90 7.74
N TYR A 221 5.06 7.59 8.87
CA TYR A 221 6.00 8.70 9.04
C TYR A 221 7.45 8.24 8.86
N ILE A 222 7.82 7.12 9.50
CA ILE A 222 9.15 6.51 9.32
C ILE A 222 9.39 6.16 7.85
N HIS A 223 8.37 5.65 7.16
CA HIS A 223 8.47 5.39 5.73
C HIS A 223 8.77 6.66 4.90
N HIS A 224 8.18 7.81 5.26
CA HIS A 224 8.47 9.10 4.63
C HIS A 224 9.89 9.61 4.87
N VAL A 225 10.51 9.23 5.99
CA VAL A 225 11.91 9.58 6.31
C VAL A 225 12.88 8.59 5.65
N ALA A 226 12.58 7.30 5.73
CA ALA A 226 13.41 6.20 5.25
C ALA A 226 12.63 5.33 4.25
N LEU A 227 12.68 5.71 2.96
CA LEU A 227 11.86 5.10 1.90
C LEU A 227 12.11 3.60 1.66
N GLY A 228 13.18 3.04 2.23
CA GLY A 228 13.46 1.60 2.19
C GLY A 228 12.86 0.79 3.33
N SER A 229 12.31 1.46 4.35
CA SER A 229 11.67 0.88 5.52
C SER A 229 10.14 1.01 5.42
N ASN A 230 9.41 0.18 6.17
CA ASN A 230 7.96 0.28 6.36
C ASN A 230 7.17 0.35 5.04
N LEU A 231 7.48 -0.57 4.12
CA LEU A 231 6.94 -0.61 2.77
C LEU A 231 5.51 -1.19 2.70
N ASN A 232 5.06 -1.90 3.73
CA ASN A 232 3.63 -2.12 3.91
C ASN A 232 3.01 -0.93 4.62
N PHE A 233 1.79 -0.57 4.25
CA PHE A 233 1.08 0.57 4.81
C PHE A 233 0.11 0.13 5.91
N LEU A 234 -0.84 -0.78 5.62
CA LEU A 234 -1.86 -1.17 6.60
C LEU A 234 -1.42 -2.26 7.58
N LEU A 235 -0.76 -3.30 7.07
CA LEU A 235 -0.39 -4.48 7.85
C LEU A 235 1.06 -4.84 7.54
N PRO A 236 2.00 -4.66 8.48
CA PRO A 236 3.43 -4.81 8.24
C PRO A 236 3.90 -6.28 8.25
N ILE A 237 3.10 -7.20 7.69
CA ILE A 237 3.45 -8.62 7.66
C ILE A 237 4.72 -8.82 6.81
N ALA A 238 4.75 -8.31 5.58
CA ALA A 238 5.92 -8.44 4.73
C ALA A 238 7.09 -7.57 5.22
N ASP A 239 6.85 -6.43 5.88
CA ASP A 239 7.92 -5.68 6.54
C ASP A 239 8.61 -6.49 7.65
N VAL A 240 7.84 -7.20 8.48
CA VAL A 240 8.37 -8.13 9.49
C VAL A 240 9.12 -9.28 8.80
N LEU A 241 8.50 -9.91 7.81
CA LEU A 241 9.07 -11.11 7.19
C LEU A 241 10.30 -10.80 6.33
N PHE A 242 10.31 -9.69 5.60
CA PHE A 242 11.40 -9.29 4.71
C PHE A 242 12.46 -8.43 5.40
N GLY A 243 12.17 -7.92 6.60
CA GLY A 243 13.13 -7.21 7.44
C GLY A 243 13.27 -5.73 7.12
N THR A 244 12.15 -5.11 6.72
CA THR A 244 12.05 -3.66 6.48
C THR A 244 11.20 -2.96 7.54
N LEU A 245 10.69 -3.68 8.55
CA LEU A 245 9.99 -3.06 9.67
C LEU A 245 10.97 -2.27 10.55
N GLN A 246 10.66 -0.99 10.72
CA GLN A 246 11.34 -0.07 11.60
C GLN A 246 10.32 0.61 12.52
N LEU A 247 10.53 0.48 13.83
CA LEU A 247 9.59 0.99 14.84
C LEU A 247 9.93 2.39 15.33
N ARG A 248 11.15 2.87 15.08
CA ARG A 248 11.67 4.18 15.50
C ARG A 248 12.71 4.65 14.50
N LEU A 249 12.81 5.96 14.33
CA LEU A 249 13.94 6.58 13.63
C LEU A 249 15.24 6.35 14.42
N THR A 250 16.32 6.19 13.69
CA THR A 250 17.70 6.21 14.21
C THR A 250 18.14 7.65 14.49
N ASP A 251 19.22 7.83 15.25
CA ASP A 251 19.76 9.16 15.56
C ASP A 251 20.19 9.94 14.30
N GLU A 252 20.54 9.23 13.21
CA GLU A 252 20.90 9.82 11.92
C GLU A 252 19.68 10.29 11.10
N GLU A 253 18.49 9.76 11.42
CA GLU A 253 17.23 10.04 10.72
C GLU A 253 16.36 11.10 11.45
N LEU A 254 16.76 11.52 12.66
CA LEU A 254 16.13 12.58 13.46
C LEU A 254 16.63 13.98 13.05
#